data_AF-Q6PXP0-F1
#
_entry.id   AF-Q6PXP0-F1
#
_cell.length_a   1.000
_cell.length_b   1.000
_cell.length_c   1.000
_cell.angle_alpha   90.00
_cell.angle_beta   90.00
_cell.angle_gamma   90.00
#
_symmetry.space_group_name_H-M   'P 1'
#
loop_
_entity.id
_entity.type
_entity.pdbx_description
1 polymer ?
#
loop_
_entity_poly.entity_id
_entity_poly.type
_entity_poly.pdbx_seq_one_letter_code
_entity_poly.pdbx_strand_id
1 'polypeptide(L)'
;MVKRVSKEEMDALERSCSQPFEEERFLIVSGTKWCGNNNIAANYSDLGFLEADKCCRDHDHCDHIASGETKYGLENKGLFTILNCDCDEAFDHCLKEISNNVTTDIRQKGGAENVWRFYFQWYNANCYRLYCKDEKSARDEACTNQYAVVKKNFTVQ
;
A
#
# COMPACT_ATOMS: atom_id res chain seq x y z
N MET A 1 -20.01 -28.72 18.62
CA MET A 1 -20.44 -27.98 19.83
C MET A 1 -20.39 -26.50 19.50
N VAL A 2 -21.54 -25.85 19.27
CA VAL A 2 -21.60 -24.39 19.03
C VAL A 2 -21.81 -23.75 20.39
N LYS A 3 -20.83 -22.98 20.87
CA LYS A 3 -20.99 -22.16 22.08
C LYS A 3 -21.67 -20.86 21.67
N ARG A 4 -22.78 -20.54 22.33
CA ARG A 4 -23.43 -19.24 22.17
C ARG A 4 -22.68 -18.24 23.02
N VAL A 5 -22.27 -17.14 22.39
CA VAL A 5 -21.67 -15.98 23.03
C VAL A 5 -22.81 -15.09 23.53
N SER A 6 -22.67 -14.51 24.70
CA SER A 6 -23.64 -13.56 25.23
C SER A 6 -23.63 -12.25 24.43
N LYS A 7 -24.74 -11.50 24.45
CA LYS A 7 -24.80 -10.20 23.80
C LYS A 7 -23.70 -9.26 24.32
N GLU A 8 -23.45 -9.28 25.62
CA GLU A 8 -22.43 -8.45 26.27
C GLU A 8 -21.02 -8.76 25.78
N GLU A 9 -20.69 -10.05 25.60
CA GLU A 9 -19.42 -10.48 25.02
C GLU A 9 -19.29 -10.07 23.55
N MET A 10 -20.38 -10.14 22.77
CA MET A 10 -20.39 -9.65 21.37
C MET A 10 -20.21 -8.12 21.30
N ASP A 11 -20.93 -7.36 22.13
CA ASP A 11 -20.82 -5.90 22.21
C ASP A 11 -19.43 -5.45 22.73
N ALA A 12 -18.78 -6.28 23.57
CA ALA A 12 -17.39 -6.05 24.00
C ALA A 12 -16.39 -6.31 22.87
N LEU A 13 -16.58 -7.40 22.11
CA LEU A 13 -15.76 -7.71 20.93
C LEU A 13 -15.92 -6.64 19.84
N GLU A 14 -17.14 -6.21 19.55
CA GLU A 14 -17.40 -5.15 18.57
C GLU A 14 -16.71 -3.84 18.97
N ARG A 15 -16.78 -3.45 20.24
CA ARG A 15 -16.02 -2.28 20.74
C ARG A 15 -14.52 -2.46 20.62
N SER A 16 -13.99 -3.66 20.90
CA SER A 16 -12.57 -3.98 20.71
C SER A 16 -12.13 -3.88 19.26
N CYS A 17 -12.95 -4.34 18.31
CA CYS A 17 -12.66 -4.25 16.87
C CYS A 17 -12.90 -2.85 16.29
N SER A 18 -13.66 -1.99 16.97
CA SER A 18 -13.96 -0.62 16.54
C SER A 18 -13.05 0.44 17.17
N GLN A 19 -12.33 0.09 18.24
CA GLN A 19 -11.27 0.95 18.77
C GLN A 19 -10.11 0.93 17.78
N PRO A 20 -9.50 2.08 17.43
CA PRO A 20 -8.23 2.08 16.71
C PRO A 20 -7.23 1.37 17.62
N PHE A 21 -7.03 0.10 17.36
CA PHE A 21 -6.23 -0.75 18.22
C PHE A 21 -4.81 -0.19 18.13
N GLU A 22 -4.10 -0.08 19.26
CA GLU A 22 -2.65 0.14 19.26
C GLU A 22 -1.89 -0.93 18.39
N GLU A 23 -2.55 -2.01 18.00
CA GLU A 23 -2.13 -3.04 17.05
C GLU A 23 -2.11 -2.53 15.61
N GLU A 24 -2.90 -1.53 15.23
CA GLU A 24 -2.72 -0.87 13.94
C GLU A 24 -1.36 -0.14 13.90
N ARG A 25 -0.89 0.42 15.03
CA ARG A 25 0.49 0.93 15.11
C ARG A 25 1.54 -0.18 15.00
N PHE A 26 1.21 -1.42 15.39
CA PHE A 26 2.12 -2.55 15.16
C PHE A 26 2.31 -2.86 13.66
N LEU A 27 1.46 -2.31 12.78
CA LEU A 27 1.62 -2.44 11.33
C LEU A 27 2.42 -1.27 10.72
N ILE A 28 2.69 -0.19 11.46
CA ILE A 28 3.58 0.88 11.02
C ILE A 28 5.03 0.48 11.27
N VAL A 29 5.86 0.48 10.23
CA VAL A 29 7.29 0.20 10.34
C VAL A 29 7.94 1.21 11.29
N SER A 30 8.61 0.74 12.34
CA SER A 30 9.24 1.60 13.34
C SER A 30 10.20 2.59 12.69
N GLY A 31 10.03 3.88 13.01
CA GLY A 31 10.82 4.97 12.42
C GLY A 31 10.24 5.58 11.16
N THR A 32 9.07 5.10 10.73
CA THR A 32 8.28 5.62 9.62
C THR A 32 6.96 6.17 10.16
N LYS A 33 6.24 6.92 9.34
CA LYS A 33 4.89 7.39 9.62
C LYS A 33 3.90 6.97 8.55
N TRP A 34 4.38 6.62 7.36
CA TRP A 34 3.61 6.27 6.17
C TRP A 34 3.73 4.79 5.79
N CYS A 35 4.70 4.05 6.32
CA CYS A 35 4.90 2.66 5.92
C CYS A 35 4.07 1.70 6.78
N GLY A 36 2.84 1.39 6.37
CA GLY A 36 2.02 0.36 6.99
C GLY A 36 0.55 0.42 6.59
N ASN A 37 -0.32 -0.18 7.41
CA ASN A 37 -1.77 -0.03 7.24
C ASN A 37 -2.17 1.39 7.65
N ASN A 38 -2.50 2.23 6.68
CA ASN A 38 -2.65 3.68 6.83
C ASN A 38 -1.33 4.36 7.24
N ASN A 39 -1.43 5.64 7.61
CA ASN A 39 -0.34 6.42 8.13
C ASN A 39 -0.72 7.08 9.47
N ILE A 40 0.30 7.40 10.26
CA ILE A 40 0.19 8.13 11.52
C ILE A 40 0.73 9.57 11.38
N ALA A 41 0.91 10.03 10.15
CA ALA A 41 1.46 11.35 9.85
C ALA A 41 0.44 12.45 10.14
N ALA A 42 0.88 13.56 10.75
CA ALA A 42 0.00 14.69 11.03
C ALA A 42 -0.37 15.50 9.76
N ASN A 43 0.48 15.44 8.75
CA ASN A 43 0.29 16.08 7.44
C ASN A 43 1.28 15.48 6.43
N TYR A 44 1.15 15.85 5.15
CA TYR A 44 1.99 15.35 4.05
C TYR A 44 3.51 15.44 4.31
N SER A 45 3.98 16.51 4.97
CA SER A 45 5.40 16.72 5.24
C SER A 45 5.89 16.05 6.52
N ASP A 46 4.99 15.45 7.29
CA ASP A 46 5.31 14.78 8.54
C ASP A 46 5.90 13.39 8.27
N LEU A 47 7.22 13.34 8.13
CA LEU A 47 7.98 12.12 7.90
C LEU A 47 8.62 11.61 9.21
N GLY A 48 8.80 10.30 9.29
CA GLY A 48 9.66 9.61 10.23
C GLY A 48 11.14 9.82 9.91
N PHE A 49 12.01 9.22 10.72
CA PHE A 49 13.46 9.38 10.56
C PHE A 49 14.05 8.48 9.46
N LEU A 50 13.33 7.43 9.07
CA LEU A 50 13.76 6.54 7.99
C LEU A 50 13.46 7.15 6.63
N GLU A 51 14.45 7.18 5.74
CA GLU A 51 14.30 7.72 4.38
C GLU A 51 13.26 6.95 3.56
N ALA A 52 13.05 5.65 3.86
CA ALA A 52 12.03 4.82 3.23
C ALA A 52 10.62 5.41 3.40
N ASP A 53 10.39 6.23 4.43
CA ASP A 53 9.10 6.82 4.71
C ASP A 53 8.62 7.77 3.62
N LYS A 54 9.54 8.45 2.92
CA LYS A 54 9.17 9.29 1.77
C LYS A 54 8.63 8.44 0.61
N CYS A 55 9.17 7.24 0.43
CA CYS A 55 8.71 6.31 -0.59
C CYS A 55 7.29 5.83 -0.25
N CYS A 56 7.04 5.50 1.01
CA CYS A 56 5.70 5.09 1.48
C CYS A 56 4.69 6.22 1.37
N ARG A 57 5.05 7.47 1.72
CA ARG A 57 4.18 8.63 1.54
C ARG A 57 3.76 8.78 0.08
N ASP A 58 4.71 8.72 -0.85
CA ASP A 58 4.42 8.91 -2.27
C ASP A 58 3.55 7.76 -2.80
N HIS A 59 3.78 6.53 -2.31
CA HIS A 59 2.97 5.34 -2.62
C HIS A 59 1.54 5.42 -2.05
N ASP A 60 1.35 5.91 -0.82
CA ASP A 60 0.04 6.15 -0.21
C ASP A 60 -0.84 7.13 -1.01
N HIS A 61 -0.22 8.04 -1.77
CA HIS A 61 -0.92 9.04 -2.58
C HIS A 61 -1.18 8.58 -4.02
N CYS A 62 -0.87 7.34 -4.36
CA CYS A 62 -1.12 6.82 -5.68
C CYS A 62 -2.59 6.54 -5.97
N ASP A 63 -2.90 6.52 -7.26
CA ASP A 63 -4.18 6.04 -7.75
C ASP A 63 -4.37 4.57 -7.35
N HIS A 64 -5.53 4.28 -6.79
CA HIS A 64 -5.84 2.99 -6.21
C HIS A 64 -7.31 2.62 -6.38
N ILE A 65 -7.60 1.35 -6.03
CA ILE A 65 -8.95 0.78 -5.95
C ILE A 65 -9.07 0.13 -4.58
N ALA A 66 -9.82 0.76 -3.68
CA ALA A 66 -10.04 0.29 -2.31
C ALA A 66 -10.81 -1.04 -2.28
N SER A 67 -10.76 -1.75 -1.15
CA SER A 67 -11.56 -2.97 -0.96
C SER A 67 -13.05 -2.67 -1.17
N GLY A 68 -13.71 -3.46 -2.02
CA GLY A 68 -15.12 -3.27 -2.41
C GLY A 68 -15.37 -2.15 -3.42
N GLU A 69 -14.35 -1.35 -3.79
CA GLU A 69 -14.48 -0.31 -4.80
C GLU A 69 -14.54 -0.91 -6.21
N THR A 70 -15.33 -0.28 -7.08
CA THR A 70 -15.32 -0.55 -8.51
C THR A 70 -14.80 0.66 -9.26
N LYS A 71 -13.71 0.48 -10.01
CA LYS A 71 -13.05 1.55 -10.78
C LYS A 71 -12.45 0.96 -12.05
N TYR A 72 -12.45 1.71 -13.15
CA TYR A 72 -11.91 1.26 -14.46
C TYR A 72 -12.50 -0.07 -14.98
N GLY A 73 -13.75 -0.36 -14.63
CA GLY A 73 -14.43 -1.62 -14.96
C GLY A 73 -13.98 -2.83 -14.15
N LEU A 74 -13.15 -2.62 -13.12
CA LEU A 74 -12.65 -3.64 -12.21
C LEU A 74 -13.27 -3.45 -10.82
N GLU A 75 -13.80 -4.52 -10.23
CA GLU A 75 -14.25 -4.57 -8.84
C GLU A 75 -13.16 -5.23 -7.98
N ASN A 76 -12.63 -4.49 -6.99
CA ASN A 76 -11.68 -5.06 -6.04
C ASN A 76 -12.40 -5.87 -4.97
N LYS A 77 -12.49 -7.18 -5.19
CA LYS A 77 -13.08 -8.15 -4.23
C LYS A 77 -12.12 -8.57 -3.11
N GLY A 78 -10.89 -8.07 -3.11
CA GLY A 78 -9.90 -8.35 -2.09
C GLY A 78 -10.15 -7.58 -0.80
N LEU A 79 -9.53 -8.01 0.30
CA LEU A 79 -9.59 -7.32 1.60
C LEU A 79 -8.73 -6.05 1.65
N PHE A 80 -7.84 -5.87 0.68
CA PHE A 80 -6.84 -4.83 0.69
C PHE A 80 -6.91 -4.00 -0.58
N THR A 81 -6.44 -2.76 -0.48
CA THR A 81 -6.32 -1.83 -1.60
C THR A 81 -5.35 -2.38 -2.65
N ILE A 82 -5.69 -2.19 -3.93
CA ILE A 82 -4.80 -2.45 -5.06
C ILE A 82 -4.37 -1.12 -5.68
N LEU A 83 -3.08 -0.98 -5.97
CA LEU A 83 -2.50 0.22 -6.57
C LEU A 83 -2.19 0.03 -8.05
N ASN A 84 -1.96 1.13 -8.77
CA ASN A 84 -1.43 1.08 -10.12
C ASN A 84 -0.02 0.44 -10.11
N CYS A 85 0.26 -0.47 -11.05
CA CYS A 85 1.56 -1.12 -11.14
C CYS A 85 2.70 -0.12 -11.38
N ASP A 86 2.45 1.00 -12.05
CA ASP A 86 3.46 2.05 -12.25
C ASP A 86 3.88 2.66 -10.90
N CYS A 87 2.95 2.70 -9.93
CA CYS A 87 3.23 3.13 -8.56
C CYS A 87 4.03 2.08 -7.79
N ASP A 88 3.72 0.79 -7.94
CA ASP A 88 4.53 -0.27 -7.34
C ASP A 88 5.96 -0.30 -7.90
N GLU A 89 6.13 -0.03 -9.20
CA GLU A 89 7.45 0.11 -9.84
C GLU A 89 8.22 1.31 -9.30
N ALA A 90 7.57 2.48 -9.18
CA ALA A 90 8.17 3.66 -8.58
C ALA A 90 8.55 3.43 -7.11
N PHE A 91 7.71 2.70 -6.36
CA PHE A 91 7.94 2.37 -4.97
C PHE A 91 9.13 1.42 -4.79
N ASP A 92 9.21 0.36 -5.61
CA ASP A 92 10.36 -0.55 -5.68
C ASP A 92 11.66 0.22 -5.95
N HIS A 93 11.63 1.09 -6.97
CA HIS A 93 12.78 1.90 -7.35
C HIS A 93 13.24 2.79 -6.20
N CYS A 94 12.33 3.54 -5.58
CA CYS A 94 12.65 4.45 -4.47
C CYS A 94 13.31 3.71 -3.29
N LEU A 95 12.79 2.54 -2.91
CA LEU A 95 13.36 1.72 -1.83
C LEU A 95 14.74 1.17 -2.21
N LYS A 96 14.89 0.66 -3.44
CA LYS A 96 16.17 0.15 -3.95
C LYS A 96 17.23 1.22 -4.08
N GLU A 97 16.86 2.45 -4.44
CA GLU A 97 17.80 3.57 -4.46
C GLU A 97 18.40 3.83 -3.08
N ILE A 98 17.57 3.80 -2.02
CA ILE A 98 18.04 3.97 -0.64
C ILE A 98 18.92 2.79 -0.21
N SER A 99 18.49 1.54 -0.46
CA SER A 99 19.25 0.36 -0.03
C SER A 99 20.58 0.22 -0.78
N ASN A 100 20.61 0.54 -2.07
CA ASN A 100 21.78 0.32 -2.92
C ASN A 100 22.76 1.51 -2.92
N ASN A 101 22.33 2.71 -2.51
CA ASN A 101 23.22 3.86 -2.46
C ASN A 101 24.34 3.67 -1.42
N VAL A 102 25.60 3.65 -1.88
CA VAL A 102 26.78 3.39 -1.04
C VAL A 102 27.05 4.45 0.02
N THR A 103 26.52 5.67 -0.13
CA THR A 103 26.71 6.76 0.84
C THR A 103 25.64 6.79 1.93
N THR A 104 24.55 6.04 1.76
CA THR A 104 23.44 5.97 2.71
C THR A 104 23.83 5.14 3.95
N ASP A 105 23.49 5.65 5.14
CA ASP A 105 23.76 4.99 6.42
C ASP A 105 23.11 3.59 6.52
N ILE A 106 23.75 2.67 7.25
CA ILE A 106 23.31 1.28 7.34
C ILE A 106 21.90 1.12 7.92
N ARG A 107 21.48 2.00 8.83
CA ARG A 107 20.12 1.98 9.39
C ARG A 107 19.09 2.37 8.34
N GLN A 108 19.41 3.32 7.47
CA GLN A 108 18.53 3.75 6.39
C GLN A 108 18.39 2.65 5.32
N LYS A 109 19.52 2.02 4.96
CA LYS A 109 19.53 0.85 4.06
C LYS A 109 18.65 -0.27 4.62
N GLY A 110 18.88 -0.66 5.87
CA GLY A 110 18.09 -1.72 6.52
C GLY A 110 16.60 -1.37 6.64
N GLY A 111 16.27 -0.09 6.87
CA GLY A 111 14.90 0.39 6.86
C GLY A 111 14.21 0.18 5.51
N ALA A 112 14.84 0.62 4.43
CA ALA A 112 14.31 0.44 3.07
C ALA A 112 14.22 -1.04 2.67
N GLU A 113 15.25 -1.84 2.97
CA GLU A 113 15.24 -3.29 2.70
C GLU A 113 14.12 -4.02 3.44
N ASN A 114 13.86 -3.65 4.68
CA ASN A 114 12.78 -4.25 5.45
C ASN A 114 11.42 -3.89 4.83
N VAL A 115 11.14 -2.60 4.60
CA VAL A 115 9.89 -2.17 3.93
C VAL A 115 9.69 -2.91 2.62
N TRP A 116 10.73 -2.98 1.79
CA TRP A 116 10.71 -3.68 0.50
C TRP A 116 10.34 -5.16 0.67
N ARG A 117 10.98 -5.84 1.63
CA ARG A 117 10.72 -7.26 1.92
C ARG A 117 9.28 -7.50 2.37
N PHE A 118 8.79 -6.66 3.28
CA PHE A 118 7.42 -6.77 3.78
C PHE A 118 6.42 -6.60 2.63
N TYR A 119 6.58 -5.58 1.80
CA TYR A 119 5.64 -5.28 0.72
C TYR A 119 5.74 -6.27 -0.46
N PHE A 120 6.91 -6.42 -1.06
CA PHE A 120 7.07 -7.18 -2.32
C PHE A 120 7.24 -8.68 -2.11
N GLN A 121 7.72 -9.14 -0.95
CA GLN A 121 7.89 -10.58 -0.71
C GLN A 121 6.78 -11.17 0.15
N TRP A 122 6.46 -10.56 1.28
CA TRP A 122 5.51 -11.17 2.21
C TRP A 122 4.05 -10.83 1.87
N TYR A 123 3.75 -9.55 1.71
CA TYR A 123 2.41 -9.12 1.32
C TYR A 123 2.11 -9.44 -0.14
N ASN A 124 3.08 -9.20 -1.04
CA ASN A 124 3.06 -9.58 -2.45
C ASN A 124 1.76 -9.14 -3.14
N ALA A 125 1.51 -7.83 -3.08
CA ALA A 125 0.27 -7.22 -3.52
C ALA A 125 -0.04 -7.51 -5.00
N ASN A 126 -1.33 -7.52 -5.32
CA ASN A 126 -1.76 -7.36 -6.71
C ASN A 126 -1.75 -5.86 -7.04
N CYS A 127 -1.36 -5.52 -8.26
CA CYS A 127 -1.51 -4.18 -8.82
C CYS A 127 -2.42 -4.22 -10.06
N TYR A 128 -2.80 -3.07 -10.59
CA TYR A 128 -3.48 -2.99 -11.89
C TYR A 128 -2.71 -2.12 -12.88
N ARG A 129 -2.83 -2.42 -14.17
CA ARG A 129 -2.41 -1.50 -15.24
C ARG A 129 -3.61 -0.97 -15.99
N LEU A 130 -3.55 0.31 -16.32
CA LEU A 130 -4.51 0.97 -17.18
C LEU A 130 -4.14 0.79 -18.65
N TYR A 131 -5.16 0.61 -19.48
CA TYR A 131 -5.04 0.56 -20.91
C TYR A 131 -6.14 1.42 -21.52
N CYS A 132 -5.83 2.08 -22.63
CA CYS A 132 -6.83 2.79 -23.43
C CYS A 132 -7.29 1.87 -24.58
N LYS A 133 -8.60 1.70 -24.77
CA LYS A 133 -9.10 0.88 -25.90
C LYS A 133 -8.73 1.48 -27.25
N ASP A 134 -8.70 2.80 -27.33
CA ASP A 134 -8.21 3.53 -28.49
C ASP A 134 -6.81 4.07 -28.16
N GLU A 135 -5.76 3.33 -28.51
CA GLU A 135 -4.34 3.72 -28.30
C GLU A 135 -3.93 5.07 -28.94
N LYS A 136 -4.86 5.79 -29.58
CA LYS A 136 -4.63 7.07 -30.25
C LYS A 136 -4.35 8.23 -29.27
N SER A 137 -4.71 8.14 -27.99
CA SER A 137 -4.34 9.17 -27.01
C SER A 137 -3.02 8.79 -26.31
N ALA A 138 -1.90 9.23 -26.88
CA ALA A 138 -0.55 8.93 -26.38
C ALA A 138 -0.15 9.65 -25.07
N ARG A 139 -1.09 9.95 -24.17
CA ARG A 139 -0.87 10.49 -22.80
C ARG A 139 -2.20 10.48 -22.06
N ASP A 140 -2.24 9.73 -20.96
CA ASP A 140 -3.41 9.08 -20.36
C ASP A 140 -4.55 9.95 -19.84
N GLU A 141 -4.38 11.26 -19.68
CA GLU A 141 -5.42 12.11 -19.08
C GLU A 141 -6.67 12.27 -19.97
N ALA A 142 -6.54 12.08 -21.29
CA ALA A 142 -7.64 12.26 -22.24
C ALA A 142 -8.38 10.96 -22.60
N CYS A 143 -7.92 9.80 -22.13
CA CYS A 143 -8.56 8.53 -22.48
C CYS A 143 -9.89 8.36 -21.70
N THR A 144 -11.02 8.46 -22.39
CA THR A 144 -12.35 8.32 -21.77
C THR A 144 -12.85 6.87 -21.71
N ASN A 145 -12.15 5.93 -22.35
CA ASN A 145 -12.51 4.52 -22.43
C ASN A 145 -11.42 3.59 -21.87
N GLN A 146 -10.82 4.00 -20.75
CA GLN A 146 -9.84 3.20 -20.02
C GLN A 146 -10.45 1.90 -19.46
N TYR A 147 -9.64 0.86 -19.40
CA TYR A 147 -9.92 -0.37 -18.65
C TYR A 147 -8.68 -0.81 -17.88
N ALA A 148 -8.90 -1.43 -16.72
CA ALA A 148 -7.82 -1.96 -15.89
C ALA A 148 -7.66 -3.48 -16.08
N VAL A 149 -6.41 -3.95 -16.01
CA VAL A 149 -6.08 -5.38 -15.89
C VAL A 149 -5.25 -5.59 -14.64
N VAL A 150 -5.71 -6.50 -13.76
CA VAL A 150 -4.96 -6.90 -12.56
C VAL A 150 -3.74 -7.72 -12.95
N LYS A 151 -2.59 -7.37 -12.38
CA LYS A 151 -1.37 -8.18 -12.38
C LYS A 151 -1.24 -8.82 -11.00
N LYS A 152 -1.31 -10.15 -10.96
CA LYS A 152 -1.25 -10.89 -9.71
C LYS A 152 0.17 -11.03 -9.21
N ASN A 153 0.37 -10.94 -7.89
CA ASN A 153 1.66 -11.15 -7.23
C ASN A 153 2.77 -10.37 -7.92
N PHE A 154 2.60 -9.05 -8.00
CA PHE A 154 3.44 -8.22 -8.84
C PHE A 154 4.90 -8.36 -8.43
N THR A 155 5.69 -8.94 -9.34
CA THR A 155 7.14 -9.08 -9.17
C THR A 155 7.78 -8.06 -10.07
N VAL A 156 8.47 -7.08 -9.48
CA VAL A 156 9.28 -6.13 -10.24
C VAL A 156 10.43 -6.90 -10.86
N GLN A 157 10.59 -6.81 -12.18
CA GLN A 157 11.67 -7.49 -12.92
C GLN A 157 13.01 -6.79 -12.72
#